data_AF-A0A2D8TC34-F1
#
_entry.id   AF-A0A2D8TC34-F1
#
_cell.length_a   1.000
_cell.length_b   1.000
_cell.length_c   1.000
_cell.angle_alpha   90.00
_cell.angle_beta   90.00
_cell.angle_gamma   90.00
#
_symmetry.space_group_name_H-M   'P 1'
#
loop_
_entity.id
_entity.type
_entity.pdbx_description
1 polymer ?
#
loop_
_entity_poly.entity_id
_entity_poly.type
_entity_poly.pdbx_seq_one_letter_code
_entity_poly.pdbx_strand_id
1 'polypeptide(L)' 'MSKRSSAKYKLDRRMGENIWGRPKSPVNK' A
#
# COMPACT_ATOMS: atom_id res chain seq x y z
N MET A 1 -3.21 4.93 -18.68
CA MET A 1 -2.95 3.49 -18.44
C MET A 1 -1.70 3.31 -17.61
N SER A 2 -1.88 2.54 -16.53
CA SER A 2 -0.93 1.98 -15.55
C SER A 2 0.22 2.86 -15.04
N LYS A 3 -0.09 3.86 -14.20
CA LYS A 3 0.90 4.36 -13.24
C LYS A 3 0.41 4.09 -11.82
N ARG A 4 1.04 3.08 -11.20
CA ARG A 4 1.41 3.05 -9.77
C ARG A 4 0.35 2.71 -8.71
N SER A 5 -0.79 2.09 -9.05
CA SER A 5 -1.66 1.49 -8.01
C SER A 5 -0.89 0.45 -7.16
N SER A 6 -0.04 -0.36 -7.80
CA SER A 6 0.85 -1.28 -7.09
C SER A 6 1.94 -0.53 -6.31
N ALA A 7 2.43 0.61 -6.80
CA ALA A 7 3.48 1.38 -6.13
C ALA A 7 2.99 2.15 -4.90
N LYS A 8 1.72 2.58 -4.88
CA LYS A 8 1.07 3.22 -3.73
C LYS A 8 1.17 2.39 -2.45
N TYR A 9 1.20 1.06 -2.59
CA TYR A 9 1.25 0.09 -1.49
C TYR A 9 2.55 -0.74 -1.49
N LYS A 10 3.61 -0.31 -2.21
CA LYS A 10 4.88 -1.06 -2.25
C LYS A 10 5.61 -1.03 -0.91
N LEU A 11 5.61 0.12 -0.24
CA LEU A 11 6.29 0.29 1.05
C LEU A 11 5.54 -0.45 2.16
N ASP A 12 4.23 -0.25 2.25
CA ASP A 12 3.39 -0.93 3.24
C ASP A 12 3.54 -2.45 3.17
N ARG A 13 3.62 -3.03 1.96
CA ARG A 13 3.86 -4.48 1.76
C ARG A 13 5.27 -4.95 2.11
N ARG A 14 6.28 -4.08 2.00
CA ARG A 14 7.66 -4.41 2.40
C ARG A 14 7.83 -4.34 3.92
N MET A 15 7.18 -3.37 4.55
CA MET A 15 7.27 -3.14 5.98
C MET A 15 6.26 -3.98 6.77
N GLY A 16 5.23 -4.51 6.13
CA GLY A 16 4.14 -5.23 6.82
C GLY A 16 3.19 -4.30 7.57
N GLU A 17 3.33 -2.99 7.43
CA GLU A 17 2.67 -1.97 8.25
C GLU A 17 2.10 -0.83 7.41
N ASN A 18 0.99 -0.23 7.86
CA ASN A 18 0.34 0.88 7.17
C ASN A 18 0.79 2.24 7.71
N ILE A 19 1.99 2.64 7.31
CA ILE A 19 2.65 3.90 7.74
C ILE A 19 1.89 5.19 7.40
N TRP A 20 0.89 5.14 6.51
CA TRP A 20 0.13 6.31 6.07
C TRP A 20 -1.39 6.18 6.27
N GLY A 21 -1.86 5.17 7.02
CA GLY A 21 -3.28 4.99 7.33
C GLY A 21 -4.20 4.84 6.12
N ARG A 22 -3.73 4.26 5.01
CA ARG A 22 -4.52 4.15 3.78
C ARG A 22 -5.65 3.12 3.93
N PRO A 23 -6.93 3.48 3.63
CA PRO A 23 -8.09 2.61 3.87
C PRO A 23 -8.20 1.42 2.90
N LYS A 24 -7.48 1.44 1.77
CA LYS A 24 -7.40 0.32 0.81
C LYS A 24 -6.00 -0.29 0.76
N SER A 25 -5.22 -0.13 1.82
CA SER A 25 -3.92 -0.81 1.91
C SER A 25 -4.15 -2.32 1.98
N PRO A 26 -3.39 -3.14 1.24
CA PRO A 26 -3.50 -4.60 1.31
C PRO A 26 -3.20 -5.19 2.69
N VAL A 27 -2.62 -4.41 3.60
CA VAL A 27 -2.39 -4.79 5.00
C VAL A 27 -3.67 -4.62 5.85
N ASN A 28 -4.53 -3.65 5.51
CA ASN A 28 -5.79 -3.38 6.21
C ASN A 28 -6.95 -4.22 5.65
N LYS A 29 -6.77 -5.54 5.46
CA LYS A 29 -7.83 -6.44 4.98
C LYS A 29 -9.14 -6.31 5.76
#